data_AF-A0A832GPW0-F1
#
_entry.id   AF-A0A832GPW0-F1
#
_cell.length_a   1.000
_cell.length_b   1.000
_cell.length_c   1.000
_cell.angle_alpha   90.00
_cell.angle_beta   90.00
_cell.angle_gamma   90.00
#
_symmetry.space_group_name_H-M   'P 1'
#
loop_
_entity.id
_entity.type
_entity.pdbx_description
1 polymer ?
#
loop_
_entity_poly.entity_id
_entity_poly.type
_entity_poly.pdbx_seq_one_letter_code
_entity_poly.pdbx_strand_id
1 'polypeptide(L)'
;MNNDKIAEVLISENESELTKMATNILRVLTIYYGVCWKTELPEDLSKFYKLMEIEPLNLDLIDEAINYLETKGVIVTEYRKRGELLSKSIYIDKLIKLRDFDAAVKILQKDEVFIKYRLKRAEAIRKALSKK
;
A
#
# COMPACT_ATOMS: atom_id res chain seq x y z
N MET A 1 6.96 -6.29 18.95
CA MET A 1 7.65 -7.30 18.09
C MET A 1 7.33 -7.19 16.61
N ASN A 2 6.27 -6.47 16.18
CA ASN A 2 6.01 -6.21 14.75
C ASN A 2 6.57 -4.85 14.25
N ASN A 3 6.82 -3.92 15.17
CA ASN A 3 7.34 -2.59 14.86
C ASN A 3 8.70 -2.63 14.14
N ASP A 4 9.61 -3.50 14.61
CA ASP A 4 10.99 -3.57 14.10
C ASP A 4 11.01 -3.99 12.62
N LYS A 5 10.12 -4.92 12.24
CA LYS A 5 9.97 -5.42 10.86
C LYS A 5 9.47 -4.35 9.89
N ILE A 6 8.52 -3.53 10.33
CA ILE A 6 7.98 -2.43 9.52
C ILE A 6 9.07 -1.37 9.32
N ALA A 7 9.83 -1.05 10.38
CA ALA A 7 10.96 -0.14 10.28
C ALA A 7 12.06 -0.66 9.34
N GLU A 8 12.39 -1.96 9.41
CA GLU A 8 13.33 -2.60 8.48
C GLU A 8 12.93 -2.40 7.01
N VAL A 9 11.65 -2.56 6.67
CA VAL A 9 11.16 -2.33 5.30
C VAL A 9 11.38 -0.89 4.86
N LEU A 10 11.16 0.09 5.73
CA LEU A 10 11.41 1.50 5.40
C LEU A 10 12.90 1.78 5.21
N ILE A 11 13.76 1.20 6.05
CA ILE A 11 15.20 1.39 5.97
C ILE A 11 15.77 0.81 4.66
N SER A 12 15.24 -0.33 4.21
CA SER A 12 15.68 -0.98 2.97
C SER A 12 15.12 -0.37 1.68
N GLU A 13 14.28 0.67 1.77
CA GLU A 13 13.55 1.25 0.61
C GLU A 13 14.44 1.47 -0.63
N ASN A 14 15.65 1.99 -0.42
CA ASN A 14 16.53 2.40 -1.52
C ASN A 14 17.56 1.32 -1.93
N GLU A 15 17.48 0.10 -1.39
CA GLU A 15 18.37 -1.00 -1.75
C GLU A 15 18.09 -1.57 -3.15
N SER A 16 16.83 -1.54 -3.60
CA SER A 16 16.41 -2.07 -4.91
C SER A 16 15.03 -1.53 -5.32
N GLU A 17 14.63 -1.72 -6.58
CA GLU A 17 13.25 -1.44 -6.99
C GLU A 17 12.23 -2.31 -6.26
N LEU A 18 12.59 -3.55 -5.92
CA LEU A 18 11.75 -4.48 -5.16
C LEU A 18 11.44 -3.94 -3.76
N THR A 19 12.47 -3.51 -3.01
CA THR A 19 12.29 -2.97 -1.65
C THR A 19 11.56 -1.63 -1.67
N LYS A 20 11.77 -0.83 -2.72
CA LYS A 20 10.99 0.40 -2.96
C LYS A 20 9.52 0.10 -3.23
N MET A 21 9.22 -0.91 -4.06
CA MET A 21 7.85 -1.37 -4.31
C MET A 21 7.19 -1.87 -3.02
N ALA A 22 7.89 -2.69 -2.23
CA ALA A 22 7.40 -3.18 -0.95
C ALA A 22 7.07 -2.04 0.02
N THR A 23 7.93 -1.03 0.09
CA THR A 23 7.72 0.18 0.90
C THR A 23 6.49 0.96 0.44
N ASN A 24 6.31 1.14 -0.88
CA ASN A 24 5.14 1.81 -1.44
C ASN A 24 3.85 1.03 -1.19
N ILE A 25 3.86 -0.30 -1.29
CA ILE A 25 2.73 -1.16 -0.93
C ILE A 25 2.38 -1.02 0.55
N LEU A 26 3.38 -1.01 1.45
CA LEU A 26 3.17 -0.77 2.89
C LEU A 26 2.50 0.59 3.15
N ARG A 27 2.97 1.66 2.49
CA ARG A 27 2.36 3.00 2.57
C ARG A 27 0.91 2.97 2.08
N VAL A 28 0.66 2.40 0.90
CA VAL A 28 -0.68 2.28 0.29
C VAL A 28 -1.63 1.49 1.19
N LEU A 29 -1.22 0.32 1.68
CA LEU A 29 -2.02 -0.46 2.63
C LEU A 29 -2.37 0.39 3.85
N THR A 30 -1.42 1.12 4.43
CA THR A 30 -1.67 1.95 5.60
C THR A 30 -2.63 3.12 5.29
N ILE A 31 -2.53 3.72 4.09
CA ILE A 31 -3.44 4.78 3.62
C ILE A 31 -4.88 4.27 3.50
N TYR A 32 -5.07 3.01 3.10
CA TYR A 32 -6.37 2.37 2.87
C TYR A 32 -6.74 1.35 3.95
N TYR A 33 -6.44 1.66 5.22
CA TYR A 33 -6.91 0.91 6.40
C TYR A 33 -6.40 -0.53 6.53
N GLY A 34 -5.24 -0.81 5.94
CA GLY A 34 -4.45 -2.00 6.17
C GLY A 34 -4.96 -3.27 5.50
N VAL A 35 -5.95 -3.18 4.62
CA VAL A 35 -6.49 -4.31 3.87
C VAL A 35 -6.74 -3.89 2.42
N CYS A 36 -6.32 -4.71 1.46
CA CYS A 36 -6.50 -4.44 0.04
C CYS A 36 -6.59 -5.76 -0.74
N TRP A 37 -7.41 -5.81 -1.78
CA TRP A 37 -7.37 -6.89 -2.75
C TRP A 37 -6.19 -6.72 -3.70
N LYS A 38 -5.47 -7.80 -4.03
CA LYS A 38 -4.32 -7.73 -4.96
C LYS A 38 -4.68 -7.07 -6.28
N THR A 39 -5.89 -7.32 -6.80
CA THR A 39 -6.37 -6.72 -8.05
C THR A 39 -6.60 -5.21 -7.98
N GLU A 40 -6.79 -4.65 -6.78
CA GLU A 40 -6.96 -3.20 -6.57
C GLU A 40 -5.62 -2.47 -6.40
N LEU A 41 -4.60 -3.21 -5.95
CA LEU A 41 -3.30 -2.65 -5.59
C LEU A 41 -2.63 -1.86 -6.73
N PRO A 42 -2.65 -2.29 -8.01
CA PRO A 42 -2.11 -1.50 -9.12
C PRO A 42 -2.78 -0.12 -9.25
N GLU A 43 -4.10 -0.05 -9.08
CA GLU A 43 -4.84 1.21 -9.18
C GLU A 43 -4.50 2.12 -7.99
N ASP A 44 -4.41 1.56 -6.79
CA ASP A 44 -4.08 2.31 -5.59
C ASP A 44 -2.64 2.83 -5.58
N LEU A 45 -1.69 2.05 -6.10
CA LEU A 45 -0.32 2.50 -6.36
C LEU A 45 -0.30 3.60 -7.42
N SER A 46 -1.07 3.47 -8.50
CA SER A 46 -1.18 4.51 -9.53
C SER A 46 -1.69 5.84 -8.96
N LYS A 47 -2.76 5.79 -8.13
CA LYS A 47 -3.26 6.97 -7.40
C LYS A 47 -2.18 7.58 -6.50
N PHE A 48 -1.40 6.73 -5.81
CA PHE A 48 -0.29 7.15 -4.97
C PHE A 48 0.79 7.89 -5.76
N TYR A 49 1.31 7.28 -6.83
CA TYR A 49 2.33 7.87 -7.71
C TYR A 49 1.86 9.18 -8.33
N LYS A 50 0.64 9.21 -8.86
CA LYS A 50 0.05 10.40 -9.48
C LYS A 50 -0.07 11.57 -8.51
N LEU A 51 -0.54 11.33 -7.28
CA LEU A 51 -0.66 12.41 -6.30
C LEU A 51 0.72 12.88 -5.82
N MET A 52 1.66 11.97 -5.69
CA MET A 52 3.02 12.29 -5.24
C MET A 52 3.87 12.96 -6.31
N GLU A 53 3.48 12.85 -7.59
CA GLU A 53 4.24 13.31 -8.76
C GLU A 53 5.60 12.60 -8.84
N ILE A 54 5.59 11.29 -8.64
CA ILE A 54 6.78 10.43 -8.73
C ILE A 54 6.60 9.39 -9.82
N GLU A 55 7.71 8.98 -10.43
CA GLU A 55 7.70 7.98 -11.50
C GLU A 55 7.17 6.63 -10.97
N PRO A 56 6.20 6.00 -11.65
CA PRO A 56 5.72 4.68 -11.28
C PRO A 56 6.81 3.62 -11.39
N LEU A 57 6.82 2.67 -10.47
CA LEU A 57 7.65 1.47 -10.56
C LEU A 57 7.01 0.41 -11.46
N ASN A 58 7.81 -0.54 -11.94
CA ASN A 58 7.30 -1.69 -12.68
C ASN A 58 6.30 -2.50 -11.83
N LEU A 59 5.07 -2.63 -12.32
CA LEU A 59 3.99 -3.34 -11.63
C LEU A 59 4.21 -4.85 -11.58
N ASP A 60 5.07 -5.42 -12.43
CA ASP A 60 5.43 -6.84 -12.39
C ASP A 60 6.11 -7.22 -11.06
N LEU A 61 6.68 -6.24 -10.34
CA LEU A 61 7.30 -6.44 -9.02
C LEU A 61 6.27 -6.60 -7.89
N ILE A 62 4.97 -6.39 -8.12
CA ILE A 62 3.96 -6.43 -7.05
C ILE A 62 3.94 -7.79 -6.36
N ASP A 63 3.95 -8.89 -7.12
CA ASP A 63 3.87 -10.23 -6.54
C ASP A 63 5.10 -10.56 -5.69
N GLU A 64 6.29 -10.18 -6.17
CA GLU A 64 7.54 -10.36 -5.44
C GLU A 64 7.59 -9.48 -4.18
N ALA A 65 7.11 -8.24 -4.27
CA ALA A 65 7.05 -7.32 -3.14
C ALA A 65 6.05 -7.77 -2.06
N ILE A 66 4.90 -8.33 -2.45
CA ILE A 66 3.97 -8.97 -1.51
C ILE A 66 4.65 -10.15 -0.81
N ASN A 67 5.32 -11.03 -1.57
CA ASN A 67 6.04 -12.16 -0.98
C ASN A 67 7.15 -11.70 -0.02
N TYR A 68 7.89 -10.63 -0.37
CA TYR A 68 8.89 -10.00 0.49
C TYR A 68 8.27 -9.50 1.82
N LEU A 69 7.16 -8.76 1.75
CA LEU A 69 6.47 -8.28 2.96
C LEU A 69 5.90 -9.41 3.81
N GLU A 70 5.41 -10.49 3.17
CA GLU A 70 4.85 -11.64 3.87
C GLU A 70 5.93 -12.47 4.58
N THR A 71 7.06 -12.72 3.92
CA THR A 71 8.22 -13.43 4.51
C THR A 71 8.85 -12.65 5.67
N LYS A 72 8.88 -11.31 5.60
CA LYS A 72 9.24 -10.44 6.73
C LYS A 72 8.20 -10.50 7.86
N GLY A 73 6.99 -10.97 7.57
CA GLY A 73 5.87 -11.02 8.50
C GLY A 73 5.30 -9.64 8.81
N VAL A 74 5.29 -8.74 7.82
CA VAL A 74 4.62 -7.44 7.90
C VAL A 74 3.15 -7.57 7.51
N ILE A 75 2.89 -8.40 6.49
CA ILE A 75 1.54 -8.73 6.01
C ILE A 75 1.21 -10.20 6.21
N VAL A 76 -0.06 -10.51 5.98
CA VAL A 76 -0.58 -11.85 5.74
C VAL A 76 -1.44 -11.81 4.49
N THR A 77 -1.38 -12.86 3.68
CA THR A 77 -2.22 -13.01 2.50
C THR A 77 -3.17 -14.20 2.63
N GLU A 78 -4.35 -14.09 2.00
CA GLU A 78 -5.34 -15.15 1.99
C GLU A 78 -6.05 -15.17 0.63
N TYR A 79 -6.14 -16.35 0.00
CA TYR A 79 -6.98 -16.51 -1.19
C TYR A 79 -8.45 -16.59 -0.79
N ARG A 80 -9.27 -15.70 -1.33
CA ARG A 80 -10.70 -15.63 -1.05
C ARG A 80 -11.52 -15.56 -2.33
N LYS A 81 -12.77 -16.05 -2.23
CA LYS A 81 -13.78 -15.87 -3.27
C LYS A 81 -14.26 -14.42 -3.26
N ARG A 82 -14.23 -13.78 -4.41
CA ARG A 82 -14.69 -12.41 -4.63
C ARG A 82 -15.74 -12.38 -5.73
N GLY A 83 -16.81 -11.63 -5.51
CA GLY A 83 -17.81 -11.39 -6.54
C GLY A 83 -17.31 -10.39 -7.56
N GLU A 84 -17.64 -10.60 -8.82
CA GLU A 84 -17.48 -9.56 -9.84
C GLU A 84 -18.53 -8.46 -9.67
N LEU A 85 -18.16 -7.21 -9.93
CA LEU A 85 -19.08 -6.08 -9.76
C LEU A 85 -20.19 -6.07 -10.81
N LEU A 86 -19.87 -6.47 -12.05
CA LEU A 86 -20.76 -6.36 -13.21
C LEU A 86 -21.41 -7.70 -13.61
N SER A 87 -21.09 -8.79 -12.91
CA SER A 87 -21.60 -10.12 -13.22
C SER A 87 -21.92 -10.90 -11.94
N LYS A 88 -22.67 -11.99 -12.06
CA LYS A 88 -22.92 -12.92 -10.95
C LYS A 88 -21.78 -13.93 -10.75
N SER A 89 -20.65 -13.73 -11.42
CA SER A 89 -19.50 -14.63 -11.34
C SER A 89 -18.72 -14.43 -10.05
N ILE A 90 -18.07 -15.51 -9.62
CA ILE A 90 -17.15 -15.53 -8.48
C ILE A 90 -15.79 -15.92 -9.01
N TYR A 91 -14.76 -15.16 -8.64
CA TYR A 91 -13.37 -15.48 -8.92
C TYR A 91 -12.57 -15.57 -7.62
N ILE A 92 -11.36 -16.12 -7.71
CA ILE A 92 -10.43 -16.19 -6.57
C ILE A 92 -9.49 -15.00 -6.67
N ASP A 93 -9.41 -14.23 -5.60
CA ASP A 93 -8.50 -13.11 -5.45
C ASP A 93 -7.66 -13.28 -4.17
N LYS A 94 -6.51 -12.61 -4.11
CA LYS A 94 -5.63 -12.60 -2.95
C LYS A 94 -5.94 -11.36 -2.12
N LEU A 95 -6.46 -11.57 -0.91
CA LEU A 95 -6.64 -10.52 0.09
C LEU A 95 -5.32 -10.30 0.82
N ILE A 96 -4.87 -9.06 0.89
CA ILE A 96 -3.64 -8.65 1.57
C ILE A 96 -4.03 -7.87 2.82
N LYS A 97 -3.44 -8.21 3.97
CA LYS A 97 -3.71 -7.54 5.25
C LYS A 97 -2.42 -7.23 6.01
N LEU A 98 -2.30 -6.01 6.53
CA LEU A 98 -1.27 -5.67 7.52
C LEU A 98 -1.52 -6.47 8.80
N ARG A 99 -0.45 -7.08 9.34
CA ARG A 99 -0.55 -7.83 10.60
C ARG A 99 -0.78 -6.91 11.80
N ASP A 100 -0.21 -5.71 11.76
CA ASP A 100 -0.34 -4.71 12.82
C ASP A 100 -0.51 -3.33 12.17
N PHE A 101 -1.76 -2.92 11.99
CA PHE A 101 -2.11 -1.64 11.38
C PHE A 101 -1.68 -0.46 12.26
N ASP A 102 -1.88 -0.55 13.57
CA ASP A 102 -1.55 0.53 14.50
C ASP A 102 -0.05 0.77 14.57
N ALA A 103 0.76 -0.30 14.54
CA ALA A 103 2.20 -0.20 14.42
C ALA A 103 2.61 0.48 13.11
N ALA A 104 2.03 0.05 11.97
CA ALA A 104 2.32 0.64 10.67
C ALA A 104 2.04 2.15 10.65
N VAL A 105 0.88 2.57 11.17
CA VAL A 105 0.53 3.98 11.31
C VAL A 105 1.54 4.73 12.17
N LYS A 106 1.88 4.21 13.36
CA LYS A 106 2.82 4.87 14.29
C LYS A 106 4.20 5.07 13.68
N ILE A 107 4.67 4.10 12.90
CA ILE A 107 5.99 4.16 12.26
C ILE A 107 5.96 5.11 11.06
N LEU A 108 4.95 4.97 10.19
CA LEU A 108 4.81 5.81 9.00
C LEU A 108 4.48 7.28 9.33
N GLN A 109 4.05 7.60 10.55
CA GLN A 109 3.97 8.99 11.02
C GLN A 109 5.31 9.73 11.02
N LYS A 110 6.44 9.02 10.89
CA LYS A 110 7.78 9.59 10.73
C LYS A 110 8.32 9.46 9.30
N ASP A 111 7.58 8.83 8.40
CA ASP A 111 7.96 8.64 7.01
C ASP A 111 7.55 9.87 6.18
N GLU A 112 8.52 10.58 5.62
CA GLU A 112 8.29 11.85 4.93
C GLU A 112 7.37 11.70 3.71
N VAL A 113 7.51 10.60 2.97
CA VAL A 113 6.70 10.30 1.78
C VAL A 113 5.23 10.10 2.17
N PHE A 114 4.97 9.32 3.23
CA PHE A 114 3.63 9.10 3.77
C PHE A 114 2.99 10.37 4.32
N ILE A 115 3.74 11.17 5.10
CA ILE A 115 3.27 12.46 5.63
C ILE A 115 2.88 13.39 4.47
N LYS A 116 3.77 13.52 3.47
CA LYS A 116 3.55 14.37 2.30
C LYS A 116 2.32 13.91 1.50
N TYR A 117 2.14 12.60 1.29
CA TYR A 117 0.94 12.08 0.63
C TYR A 117 -0.34 12.49 1.38
N ARG A 118 -0.37 12.32 2.71
CA ARG A 118 -1.54 12.67 3.53
C ARG A 118 -1.88 14.16 3.44
N LEU A 119 -0.87 15.03 3.45
CA LEU A 119 -1.05 16.48 3.30
C LEU A 119 -1.62 16.82 1.92
N LYS A 120 -0.99 16.33 0.83
CA LYS A 120 -1.47 16.54 -0.54
C LYS A 120 -2.91 16.05 -0.73
N ARG A 121 -3.25 14.88 -0.17
CA ARG A 121 -4.61 14.32 -0.23
C ARG A 121 -5.63 15.21 0.50
N ALA A 122 -5.29 15.70 1.70
CA ALA A 122 -6.15 16.59 2.47
C ALA A 122 -6.37 17.94 1.76
N GLU A 123 -5.34 18.50 1.13
CA GLU A 123 -5.43 19.72 0.32
C GLU A 123 -6.31 19.53 -0.91
N ALA A 124 -6.15 18.42 -1.63
CA ALA A 124 -6.97 18.09 -2.79
C ALA A 124 -8.46 18.00 -2.42
N ILE A 125 -8.79 17.36 -1.30
CA ILE A 125 -10.16 17.28 -0.78
C ILE A 125 -10.67 18.67 -0.42
N ARG A 126 -9.88 19.47 0.32
CA ARG A 126 -10.25 20.84 0.71
C ARG A 126 -10.56 21.71 -0.51
N LYS A 127 -9.71 21.66 -1.53
CA LYS A 127 -9.88 22.41 -2.79
C LYS A 127 -11.11 21.98 -3.58
N ALA A 128 -11.47 20.69 -3.53
CA ALA A 128 -12.69 20.20 -4.17
C ALA A 128 -13.95 20.69 -3.44
N LEU A 129 -13.91 20.73 -2.10
CA LEU A 129 -15.02 21.23 -1.28
C LEU A 129 -15.22 22.74 -1.39
N SER A 130 -14.14 23.52 -1.57
CA SER A 130 -14.20 24.98 -1.70
C SER A 130 -14.61 25.48 -3.09
N LYS A 131 -14.79 24.58 -4.06
CA LYS A 131 -15.26 24.89 -5.43
C LYS A 131 -16.78 24.74 -5.59
N LYS A 132 -17.48 24.41 -4.52
CA LYS A 132 -18.94 24.51 -4.41
C LYS A 132 -19.32 25.84 -3.78
#